data_AF-C1F9E7-F1
#
_entry.id   AF-C1F9E7-F1
#
_cell.length_a   1.000
_cell.length_b   1.000
_cell.length_c   1.000
_cell.angle_alpha   90.00
_cell.angle_beta   90.00
_cell.angle_gamma   90.00
#
_symmetry.space_group_name_H-M   'P 1'
#
loop_
_entity.id
_entity.type
_entity.pdbx_description
1 polymer ?
#
loop_
_entity_poly.entity_id
_entity_poly.type
_entity_poly.pdbx_seq_one_letter_code
_entity_poly.pdbx_strand_id
1 'polypeptide(L)'
;MAAALIASVPAMAQAHPAPSAASKPAPPAHPITDAQAHELLQLSGADALEKQTMTNMMKYLHQVMPPFIPADVIDDIETRLKSADFDAQVIAIYKEHLSTRDAAAAIAFYKTPAGQDLVKQLPAITRESQEAGAKLGQQIAMEVIQAHKAEIQAAAQKYEQQNSAPAAPSSTPASPQSPK
;
A
#
# COMPACT_ATOMS: atom_id res chain seq x y z
N MET A 1 47.37 -2.07 43.68
CA MET A 1 48.52 -2.58 42.88
C MET A 1 48.00 -3.62 41.90
N ALA A 2 48.69 -3.72 40.75
CA ALA A 2 48.46 -4.61 39.60
C ALA A 2 47.55 -4.06 38.49
N ALA A 3 48.22 -3.84 37.36
CA ALA A 3 47.75 -3.30 36.10
C ALA A 3 47.01 -4.35 35.26
N ALA A 4 46.08 -3.89 34.42
CA ALA A 4 45.64 -4.62 33.24
C ALA A 4 45.46 -3.60 32.10
N LEU A 5 46.46 -3.57 31.21
CA LEU A 5 46.35 -3.00 29.87
C LEU A 5 45.29 -3.79 29.10
N ILE A 6 44.27 -3.11 28.60
CA ILE A 6 43.44 -3.63 27.51
C ILE A 6 43.55 -2.62 26.37
N ALA A 7 44.07 -3.12 25.26
CA ALA A 7 44.35 -2.37 24.05
C ALA A 7 43.08 -1.67 23.52
N SER A 8 43.24 -0.38 23.22
CA SER A 8 42.27 0.39 22.45
C SER A 8 42.24 -0.16 21.03
N VAL A 9 41.19 -0.89 20.67
CA VAL A 9 40.92 -1.24 19.27
C VAL A 9 40.29 0.00 18.64
N PRO A 10 40.92 0.66 17.65
CA PRO A 10 40.23 1.72 16.93
C PRO A 10 39.04 1.09 16.23
N ALA A 11 37.83 1.52 16.62
CA ALA A 11 36.63 1.27 15.86
C ALA A 11 36.86 1.88 14.47
N MET A 12 37.20 1.03 13.49
CA MET A 12 37.04 1.40 12.08
C MET A 12 35.55 1.64 11.91
N ALA A 13 35.17 2.92 11.93
CA ALA A 13 33.91 3.36 11.39
C ALA A 13 33.87 2.85 9.95
N GLN A 14 33.19 1.72 9.74
CA GLN A 14 32.73 1.35 8.42
C GLN A 14 31.77 2.48 8.04
N ALA A 15 32.30 3.44 7.28
CA ALA A 15 31.49 4.34 6.50
C ALA A 15 30.67 3.44 5.57
N HIS A 16 29.50 3.02 6.03
CA HIS A 16 28.46 2.60 5.13
C HIS A 16 28.31 3.75 4.14
N PRO A 17 28.55 3.55 2.83
CA PRO A 17 28.19 4.59 1.88
C PRO A 17 26.71 4.89 2.15
N ALA A 18 26.43 6.16 2.47
CA ALA A 18 25.04 6.61 2.52
C ALA A 18 24.36 6.09 1.25
N PRO A 19 23.12 5.55 1.33
CA PRO A 19 22.41 5.18 0.13
C PRO A 19 22.47 6.38 -0.79
N SER A 20 23.17 6.24 -1.92
CA SER A 20 23.23 7.28 -2.94
C SER A 20 21.77 7.60 -3.20
N ALA A 21 21.35 8.82 -2.84
CA ALA A 21 20.02 9.30 -3.16
C ALA A 21 19.93 9.15 -4.67
N ALA A 22 19.22 8.12 -5.14
CA ALA A 22 19.13 7.82 -6.54
C ALA A 22 18.46 9.04 -7.17
N SER A 23 19.27 9.89 -7.80
CA SER A 23 18.79 11.07 -8.50
C SER A 23 17.76 10.59 -9.50
N LYS A 24 16.54 11.15 -9.43
CA LYS A 24 15.47 10.89 -10.41
C LYS A 24 16.10 10.98 -11.82
N PRO A 25 15.91 9.99 -12.70
CA PRO A 25 16.42 10.06 -14.06
C PRO A 25 16.03 11.39 -14.71
N ALA A 26 16.97 12.04 -15.37
CA ALA A 26 16.69 13.31 -16.05
C ALA A 26 15.60 13.11 -17.11
N PRO A 27 14.70 14.09 -17.30
CA PRO A 27 13.67 14.02 -18.33
C PRO A 27 14.27 13.79 -19.72
N PRO A 28 13.53 13.13 -20.63
CA PRO A 28 13.97 12.90 -22.00
C PRO A 28 14.19 14.22 -22.76
N ALA A 29 15.20 14.27 -23.64
CA ALA A 29 15.53 15.46 -24.43
C ALA A 29 14.37 15.96 -25.32
N HIS A 30 13.51 15.04 -25.75
CA HIS A 30 12.27 15.34 -26.48
C HIS A 30 11.10 14.66 -25.79
N PRO A 31 10.51 15.29 -24.76
CA PRO A 31 9.35 14.75 -24.06
C PRO A 31 8.20 14.46 -25.00
N ILE A 32 7.34 13.52 -24.62
CA ILE A 32 6.07 13.23 -25.28
C ILE A 32 5.21 14.50 -25.42
N THR A 33 4.46 14.62 -26.52
CA THR A 33 3.49 15.70 -26.70
C THR A 33 2.20 15.44 -25.91
N ASP A 34 1.39 16.47 -25.63
CA ASP A 34 0.10 16.30 -24.94
C ASP A 34 -0.82 15.34 -25.70
N ALA A 35 -0.88 15.50 -27.03
CA ALA A 35 -1.68 14.64 -27.90
C ALA A 35 -1.26 13.17 -27.80
N GLN A 36 0.06 12.90 -27.79
CA GLN A 36 0.56 11.53 -27.64
C GLN A 36 0.31 10.99 -26.23
N ALA A 37 0.41 11.81 -25.18
CA ALA A 37 0.13 11.39 -23.81
C ALA A 37 -1.35 10.99 -23.66
N HIS A 38 -2.27 11.83 -24.15
CA HIS A 38 -3.70 11.51 -24.18
C HIS A 38 -3.99 10.24 -24.97
N GLU A 39 -3.42 10.09 -26.15
CA GLU A 39 -3.64 8.91 -26.99
C GLU A 39 -3.10 7.64 -26.31
N LEU A 40 -1.93 7.71 -25.68
CA LEU A 40 -1.35 6.58 -24.96
C LEU A 40 -2.17 6.21 -23.72
N LEU A 41 -2.69 7.18 -22.97
CA LEU A 41 -3.58 6.94 -21.83
C LEU A 41 -4.86 6.19 -22.26
N GLN A 42 -5.45 6.61 -23.38
CA GLN A 42 -6.64 5.95 -23.94
C GLN A 42 -6.34 4.54 -24.44
N LEU A 43 -5.28 4.36 -25.22
CA LEU A 43 -4.96 3.08 -25.86
C LEU A 43 -4.47 2.02 -24.86
N SER A 44 -3.79 2.44 -23.78
CA SER A 44 -3.32 1.54 -22.72
C SER A 44 -4.42 1.16 -21.72
N GLY A 45 -5.58 1.82 -21.77
CA GLY A 45 -6.66 1.66 -20.78
C GLY A 45 -6.35 2.34 -19.44
N ALA A 46 -5.32 3.19 -19.38
CA ALA A 46 -4.97 3.93 -18.17
C ALA A 46 -6.06 4.95 -17.78
N ASP A 47 -6.82 5.47 -18.74
CA ASP A 47 -7.94 6.39 -18.48
C ASP A 47 -9.06 5.73 -17.65
N ALA A 48 -9.35 4.45 -17.92
CA ALA A 48 -10.34 3.69 -17.17
C ALA A 48 -9.86 3.41 -15.74
N LEU A 49 -8.57 3.06 -15.60
CA LEU A 49 -7.94 2.86 -14.29
C LEU A 49 -7.91 4.15 -13.47
N GLU A 50 -7.64 5.28 -14.12
CA GLU A 50 -7.64 6.61 -13.51
C GLU A 50 -9.03 6.96 -12.96
N LYS A 51 -10.07 6.85 -13.79
CA LYS A 51 -11.47 7.09 -13.38
C LYS A 51 -11.88 6.18 -12.23
N GLN A 52 -11.49 4.91 -12.27
CA GLN A 52 -11.73 3.96 -11.19
C GLN A 52 -11.01 4.39 -9.91
N THR A 53 -9.76 4.85 -10.01
CA THR A 53 -8.96 5.32 -8.87
C THR A 53 -9.61 6.56 -8.24
N MET A 54 -10.03 7.53 -9.05
CA MET A 54 -10.72 8.73 -8.58
C MET A 54 -12.05 8.37 -7.89
N THR A 55 -12.81 7.44 -8.46
CA THR A 55 -14.06 6.93 -7.87
C THR A 55 -13.81 6.26 -6.52
N ASN A 56 -12.79 5.41 -6.42
CA ASN A 56 -12.42 4.75 -5.17
C ASN A 56 -11.93 5.76 -4.12
N MET A 57 -11.21 6.80 -4.53
CA MET A 57 -10.78 7.89 -3.66
C MET A 57 -11.99 8.63 -3.07
N MET A 58 -13.01 8.96 -3.88
CA MET A 58 -14.23 9.61 -3.38
C MET A 58 -14.97 8.71 -2.40
N LYS A 59 -15.12 7.43 -2.73
CA LYS A 59 -15.74 6.45 -1.82
C LYS A 59 -15.01 6.35 -0.50
N TYR A 60 -13.68 6.27 -0.53
CA TYR A 60 -12.86 6.25 0.66
C TYR A 60 -13.04 7.52 1.49
N LEU A 61 -13.02 8.69 0.84
CA LEU A 61 -13.23 9.97 1.50
C LEU A 61 -14.57 9.99 2.24
N HIS A 62 -15.66 9.55 1.62
CA HIS A 62 -16.97 9.44 2.26
C HIS A 62 -16.98 8.48 3.44
N GLN A 63 -16.20 7.39 3.36
CA GLN A 63 -16.13 6.41 4.43
C GLN A 63 -15.37 6.93 5.66
N VAL A 64 -14.35 7.76 5.46
CA VAL A 64 -13.52 8.27 6.56
C VAL A 64 -13.97 9.63 7.09
N MET A 65 -14.78 10.37 6.33
CA MET A 65 -15.28 11.66 6.78
C MET A 65 -16.24 11.47 7.97
N PRO A 66 -16.05 12.23 9.07
CA PRO A 66 -16.94 12.14 10.21
C PRO A 66 -18.38 12.50 9.86
N PRO A 67 -19.39 11.86 10.50
CA PRO A 67 -20.80 12.07 10.16
C PRO A 67 -21.34 13.47 10.52
N PHE A 68 -20.57 14.28 11.25
CA PHE A 68 -20.94 15.66 11.61
C PHE A 68 -20.55 16.69 10.54
N ILE A 69 -19.84 16.29 9.47
CA ILE A 69 -19.48 17.20 8.39
C ILE A 69 -20.74 17.55 7.59
N PRO A 70 -21.06 18.85 7.40
CA PRO A 70 -22.21 19.28 6.63
C PRO A 70 -22.16 18.82 5.16
N ALA A 71 -23.31 18.47 4.58
CA ALA A 71 -23.39 17.94 3.22
C ALA A 71 -22.86 18.91 2.16
N ASP A 72 -23.08 20.22 2.34
CA ASP A 72 -22.57 21.27 1.45
C ASP A 72 -21.04 21.32 1.40
N VAL A 73 -20.36 20.97 2.50
CA VAL A 73 -18.90 20.85 2.53
C VAL A 73 -18.43 19.64 1.73
N ILE A 74 -19.13 18.50 1.83
CA ILE A 74 -18.83 17.30 1.04
C ILE A 74 -19.01 17.59 -0.45
N ASP A 75 -20.13 18.22 -0.81
CA ASP A 75 -20.48 18.57 -2.19
C ASP A 75 -19.47 19.55 -2.79
N ASP A 76 -18.99 20.55 -2.03
CA ASP A 76 -17.95 21.47 -2.50
C ASP A 76 -16.61 20.73 -2.74
N ILE A 77 -16.23 19.79 -1.86
CA ILE A 77 -15.03 18.97 -2.05
C ILE A 77 -15.14 18.13 -3.32
N GLU A 78 -16.25 17.41 -3.52
CA GLU A 78 -16.47 16.63 -4.73
C GLU A 78 -16.45 17.50 -5.99
N THR A 79 -17.10 18.66 -5.94
CA THR A 79 -17.18 19.59 -7.07
C THR A 79 -15.78 20.08 -7.45
N ARG A 80 -14.99 20.50 -6.45
CA ARG A 80 -13.62 20.97 -6.66
C ARG A 80 -12.72 19.86 -7.22
N LEU A 81 -12.84 18.63 -6.72
CA LEU A 81 -12.07 17.49 -7.22
C LEU A 81 -12.44 17.11 -8.65
N LYS A 82 -13.72 17.13 -9.00
CA LYS A 82 -14.18 16.90 -10.38
C LYS A 82 -13.74 18.01 -11.34
N SER A 83 -13.62 19.25 -10.83
CA SER A 83 -13.15 20.40 -11.62
C SER A 83 -11.63 20.55 -11.67
N ALA A 84 -10.89 19.76 -10.88
CA ALA A 84 -9.44 19.83 -10.85
C ALA A 84 -8.88 19.27 -12.16
N ASP A 85 -7.87 19.95 -12.70
CA ASP A 85 -7.17 19.52 -13.93
C ASP A 85 -6.18 18.39 -13.60
N PHE A 86 -6.71 17.23 -13.25
CA PHE A 86 -5.92 16.04 -12.95
C PHE A 86 -5.24 15.50 -14.21
N ASP A 87 -5.92 15.56 -15.35
CA ASP A 87 -5.38 15.19 -16.67
C ASP A 87 -4.07 15.93 -16.97
N ALA A 88 -3.99 17.25 -16.77
CA ALA A 88 -2.75 18.00 -16.98
C ALA A 88 -1.62 17.54 -16.06
N GLN A 89 -1.91 17.15 -14.82
CA GLN A 89 -0.90 16.59 -13.91
C GLN A 89 -0.39 15.25 -14.40
N VAL A 90 -1.28 14.36 -14.86
CA VAL A 90 -0.91 13.06 -15.43
C VAL A 90 -0.06 13.25 -16.69
N ILE A 91 -0.43 14.15 -17.58
CA ILE A 91 0.35 14.45 -18.80
C ILE A 91 1.74 14.98 -18.45
N ALA A 92 1.86 15.86 -17.46
CA ALA A 92 3.15 16.35 -17.00
C ALA A 92 4.04 15.21 -16.48
N ILE A 93 3.46 14.23 -15.77
CA ILE A 93 4.18 13.03 -15.34
C ILE A 93 4.66 12.23 -16.56
N TYR A 94 3.83 12.03 -17.57
CA TYR A 94 4.24 11.32 -18.79
C TYR A 94 5.41 12.03 -19.50
N LYS A 95 5.42 13.38 -19.54
CA LYS A 95 6.53 14.19 -20.09
C LYS A 95 7.85 14.01 -19.36
N GLU A 96 7.79 13.83 -18.04
CA GLU A 96 8.99 13.57 -17.23
C GLU A 96 9.62 12.21 -17.53
N HIS A 97 8.85 11.26 -18.09
CA HIS A 97 9.25 9.85 -18.19
C HIS A 97 9.36 9.32 -19.62
N LEU A 98 8.66 9.90 -20.60
CA LEU A 98 8.57 9.35 -21.95
C LEU A 98 8.98 10.35 -23.02
N SER A 99 9.75 9.87 -23.99
CA SER A 99 10.12 10.64 -25.16
C SER A 99 9.02 10.58 -26.23
N THR A 100 8.96 11.59 -27.10
CA THR A 100 8.09 11.59 -28.29
C THR A 100 8.29 10.33 -29.16
N ARG A 101 9.54 9.86 -29.29
CA ARG A 101 9.87 8.68 -30.10
C ARG A 101 9.32 7.40 -29.49
N ASP A 102 9.57 7.19 -28.20
CA ASP A 102 9.15 5.96 -27.52
C ASP A 102 7.63 5.94 -27.34
N ALA A 103 7.01 7.10 -27.13
CA ALA A 103 5.56 7.26 -27.15
C ALA A 103 4.95 6.87 -28.50
N ALA A 104 5.53 7.34 -29.62
CA ALA A 104 5.05 6.96 -30.95
C ALA A 104 5.14 5.44 -31.19
N ALA A 105 6.23 4.80 -30.74
CA ALA A 105 6.38 3.36 -30.83
C ALA A 105 5.34 2.61 -29.97
N ALA A 106 5.11 3.06 -28.73
CA ALA A 106 4.11 2.49 -27.84
C ALA A 106 2.68 2.63 -28.42
N ILE A 107 2.32 3.82 -28.91
CA ILE A 107 1.04 4.07 -29.58
C ILE A 107 0.86 3.15 -30.78
N ALA A 108 1.89 3.00 -31.62
CA ALA A 108 1.85 2.10 -32.77
C ALA A 108 1.61 0.65 -32.35
N PHE A 109 2.25 0.18 -31.28
CA PHE A 109 2.04 -1.16 -30.73
C PHE A 109 0.60 -1.34 -30.21
N TYR A 110 0.10 -0.42 -29.38
CA TYR A 110 -1.25 -0.53 -28.82
C TYR A 110 -2.36 -0.41 -29.87
N LYS A 111 -2.08 0.15 -31.06
CA LYS A 111 -2.99 0.14 -32.21
C LYS A 111 -3.06 -1.20 -32.94
N THR A 112 -2.11 -2.12 -32.71
CA THR A 112 -2.15 -3.45 -33.33
C THR A 112 -3.25 -4.32 -32.71
N PRO A 113 -3.81 -5.31 -33.42
CA PRO A 113 -4.77 -6.25 -32.84
C PRO A 113 -4.23 -6.95 -31.59
N ALA A 114 -2.95 -7.37 -31.62
CA ALA A 114 -2.30 -8.01 -30.48
C ALA A 114 -2.15 -7.06 -29.28
N GLY A 115 -1.80 -5.79 -29.53
CA GLY A 115 -1.70 -4.77 -28.47
C GLY A 115 -3.05 -4.48 -27.81
N GLN A 116 -4.11 -4.35 -28.61
CA GLN A 116 -5.48 -4.17 -28.10
C GLN A 116 -5.97 -5.38 -27.32
N ASP A 117 -5.71 -6.59 -27.83
CA ASP A 117 -6.10 -7.82 -27.13
C ASP A 117 -5.34 -7.97 -25.81
N LEU A 118 -4.05 -7.63 -25.77
CA LEU A 118 -3.28 -7.62 -24.53
C LEU A 118 -3.93 -6.69 -23.48
N VAL A 119 -4.22 -5.43 -23.85
CA VAL A 119 -4.85 -4.46 -22.92
C VAL A 119 -6.19 -4.97 -22.39
N LYS A 120 -7.00 -5.61 -23.24
CA LYS A 120 -8.29 -6.20 -22.82
C LYS A 120 -8.14 -7.37 -21.85
N GLN A 121 -7.10 -8.19 -22.01
CA GLN A 121 -6.90 -9.40 -21.21
C GLN A 121 -6.16 -9.15 -19.89
N LEU A 122 -5.31 -8.12 -19.82
CA LEU A 122 -4.50 -7.81 -18.63
C LEU A 122 -5.30 -7.68 -17.32
N PRO A 123 -6.49 -7.05 -17.27
CA PRO A 123 -7.30 -7.02 -16.05
C PRO A 123 -7.73 -8.41 -15.56
N ALA A 124 -8.16 -9.29 -16.47
CA ALA A 124 -8.56 -10.65 -16.14
C ALA A 124 -7.36 -11.47 -15.65
N ILE A 125 -6.23 -11.40 -16.36
CA ILE A 125 -4.97 -12.05 -15.97
C ILE A 125 -4.55 -11.58 -14.57
N THR A 126 -4.63 -10.28 -14.30
CA THR A 126 -4.26 -9.71 -13.01
C THR A 126 -5.17 -10.22 -11.90
N ARG A 127 -6.49 -10.24 -12.11
CA ARG A 127 -7.46 -10.78 -11.14
C ARG A 127 -7.21 -12.25 -10.85
N GLU A 128 -7.09 -13.07 -11.89
CA GLU A 128 -6.86 -14.52 -11.76
C GLU A 128 -5.52 -14.81 -11.07
N SER A 129 -4.48 -14.00 -11.35
CA SER A 129 -3.18 -14.10 -10.67
C SER A 129 -3.28 -13.80 -9.18
N GLN A 130 -4.07 -12.78 -8.80
CA GLN A 130 -4.31 -12.45 -7.39
C GLN A 130 -5.09 -13.57 -6.67
N GLU A 131 -6.12 -14.14 -7.30
CA GLU A 131 -6.90 -15.25 -6.75
C GLU A 131 -6.03 -16.50 -6.55
N ALA A 132 -5.19 -16.83 -7.55
CA ALA A 132 -4.24 -17.93 -7.46
C ALA A 132 -3.23 -17.72 -6.32
N GLY A 133 -2.69 -16.51 -6.19
CA GLY A 133 -1.76 -16.15 -5.11
C GLY A 133 -2.41 -16.24 -3.73
N ALA A 134 -3.64 -15.74 -3.57
CA ALA A 134 -4.38 -15.80 -2.32
C ALA A 134 -4.65 -17.26 -1.89
N LYS A 135 -5.08 -18.10 -2.84
CA LYS A 135 -5.30 -19.53 -2.59
C LYS A 135 -4.02 -20.23 -2.16
N LEU A 136 -2.92 -20.00 -2.86
CA LEU A 136 -1.62 -20.57 -2.52
C LEU A 136 -1.16 -20.12 -1.12
N GLY A 137 -1.27 -18.83 -0.83
CA GLY A 137 -0.93 -18.27 0.49
C GLY A 137 -1.75 -18.89 1.62
N GLN A 138 -3.05 -19.09 1.42
CA GLN A 138 -3.92 -19.74 2.39
C GLN A 138 -3.49 -21.20 2.65
N GLN A 139 -3.18 -21.95 1.59
CA GLN A 139 -2.73 -23.34 1.71
C GLN A 139 -1.44 -23.44 2.53
N ILE A 140 -0.43 -22.65 2.17
CA ILE A 140 0.85 -22.63 2.88
C ILE A 140 0.66 -22.20 4.34
N ALA A 141 -0.16 -21.17 4.60
CA ALA A 141 -0.42 -20.73 5.97
C ALA A 141 -1.06 -21.84 6.83
N MET A 142 -2.01 -22.59 6.28
CA MET A 142 -2.63 -23.73 6.97
C MET A 142 -1.61 -24.82 7.27
N GLU A 143 -0.73 -25.15 6.33
CA GLU A 143 0.34 -26.14 6.51
C GLU A 143 1.31 -25.72 7.62
N VAL A 144 1.75 -24.46 7.61
CA VAL A 144 2.66 -23.92 8.63
C VAL A 144 2.00 -23.88 10.00
N ILE A 145 0.76 -23.40 10.10
CA ILE A 145 0.01 -23.38 11.38
C ILE A 145 -0.14 -24.80 11.93
N GLN A 146 -0.43 -25.78 11.07
CA GLN A 146 -0.57 -27.16 11.48
C GLN A 146 0.76 -27.75 11.95
N ALA A 147 1.87 -27.47 11.26
CA ALA A 147 3.21 -27.92 11.63
C ALA A 147 3.69 -27.31 12.96
N HIS A 148 3.36 -26.04 13.21
CA HIS A 148 3.81 -25.29 14.39
C HIS A 148 2.75 -25.20 15.51
N LYS A 149 1.72 -26.06 15.49
CA LYS A 149 0.58 -26.00 16.40
C LYS A 149 0.97 -25.98 17.88
N ALA A 150 1.96 -26.77 18.28
CA ALA A 150 2.40 -26.84 19.68
C ALA A 150 3.07 -25.53 20.14
N GLU A 151 3.90 -24.93 19.30
CA GLU A 151 4.56 -23.65 19.57
C GLU A 151 3.53 -22.52 19.69
N ILE A 152 2.54 -22.50 18.79
CA ILE A 152 1.43 -21.54 18.83
C ILE A 152 0.62 -21.69 20.12
N GLN A 153 0.31 -22.93 20.55
CA GLN A 153 -0.42 -23.18 21.80
C GLN A 153 0.36 -22.73 23.04
N ALA A 154 1.66 -23.02 23.10
CA ALA A 154 2.51 -22.55 24.20
C ALA A 154 2.59 -21.02 24.26
N ALA A 155 2.70 -20.36 23.10
CA ALA A 155 2.68 -18.90 23.00
C ALA A 155 1.33 -18.32 23.46
N ALA A 156 0.21 -18.93 23.07
CA ALA A 156 -1.13 -18.51 23.48
C ALA A 156 -1.31 -18.59 25.00
N GLN A 157 -0.93 -19.72 25.62
CA GLN A 157 -0.99 -19.88 27.09
C GLN A 157 -0.15 -18.83 27.82
N LYS A 158 1.07 -18.55 27.32
CA LYS A 158 1.93 -17.51 27.88
C LYS A 158 1.30 -16.12 27.78
N TYR A 159 0.66 -15.80 26.65
CA TYR A 159 -0.05 -14.54 26.47
C TYR A 159 -1.22 -14.39 27.45
N GLU A 160 -2.03 -15.44 27.62
CA GLU A 160 -3.15 -15.46 28.57
C GLU A 160 -2.69 -15.27 30.01
N GLN A 161 -1.61 -15.95 30.43
CA GLN A 161 -1.04 -15.81 31.77
C GLN A 161 -0.49 -14.40 32.03
N GLN A 162 0.06 -13.74 31.01
CA GLN A 162 0.62 -12.40 31.11
C GLN A 162 -0.44 -11.30 31.08
N ASN A 163 -1.55 -11.51 30.37
CA ASN A 163 -2.64 -10.53 30.26
C ASN A 163 -3.83 -10.80 31.20
N SER A 164 -3.80 -11.90 31.95
CA SER A 164 -4.72 -12.14 33.07
C SER A 164 -4.14 -11.58 34.36
N ALA A 165 -4.27 -10.27 34.60
CA ALA A 165 -4.16 -9.75 35.96
C ALA A 165 -5.42 -10.15 36.77
N PRO A 166 -5.33 -10.38 38.09
CA PRO A 166 -6.45 -10.91 38.87
C PRO A 166 -7.60 -9.91 38.97
N ALA A 167 -8.84 -10.38 38.78
CA ALA A 167 -9.99 -9.67 39.33
C ALA A 167 -9.78 -9.51 40.84
N ALA A 168 -9.77 -8.27 41.32
CA ALA A 168 -9.64 -7.99 42.75
C ALA A 168 -10.73 -8.75 43.54
N PRO A 169 -10.39 -9.40 44.66
CA PRO A 169 -11.38 -10.12 45.44
C PRO A 169 -12.37 -9.10 46.03
N SER A 170 -13.62 -9.17 45.57
CA SER A 170 -14.76 -8.54 46.23
C SER A 170 -14.85 -9.08 47.65
N SER A 171 -14.44 -8.26 48.61
CA SER A 171 -14.60 -8.49 50.04
C SER A 171 -16.09 -8.49 50.37
N THR A 172 -16.68 -9.68 50.50
CA THR A 172 -17.98 -9.84 51.16
C THR A 172 -17.77 -9.58 52.66
N PRO A 173 -18.40 -8.55 53.26
CA PRO A 173 -18.44 -8.45 54.71
C PRO A 173 -19.41 -9.51 55.22
N ALA A 174 -18.87 -10.44 56.01
CA ALA A 174 -19.64 -11.44 56.74
C ALA A 174 -20.72 -10.74 57.59
N SER A 175 -21.97 -11.15 57.39
CA SER A 175 -23.06 -10.81 58.30
C SER A 175 -22.79 -11.43 59.68
N PRO A 176 -22.85 -10.68 60.79
CA PRO A 176 -22.81 -11.28 62.11
C PRO A 176 -24.22 -11.78 62.45
N GLN A 177 -24.37 -13.10 62.53
CA GLN A 177 -25.41 -13.69 63.37
C GLN A 177 -25.07 -13.37 64.83
N SER A 178 -26.06 -12.96 65.62
CA SER A 178 -26.04 -13.18 67.07
C SER A 178 -27.45 -13.33 67.65
N PRO A 179 -27.58 -14.08 68.77
CA PRO A 179 -28.81 -14.74 69.17
C PRO A 179 -29.47 -14.14 70.43
N LYS A 180 -30.71 -14.58 70.65
CA LYS A 180 -31.62 -14.39 71.79
C LYS A 180 -32.36 -13.05 71.90
#